data_AF-F7V8T7-F1
#
_entry.id   AF-F7V8T7-F1
#
_cell.length_a   1.000
_cell.length_b   1.000
_cell.length_c   1.000
_cell.angle_alpha   90.00
_cell.angle_beta   90.00
_cell.angle_gamma   90.00
#
_symmetry.space_group_name_H-M   'P 1'
#
loop_
_entity.id
_entity.type
_entity.pdbx_description
1 polymer ?
#
loop_
_entity_poly.entity_id
_entity_poly.type
_entity_poly.pdbx_seq_one_letter_code
_entity_poly.pdbx_strand_id
1 'polypeptide(L)'
;MSELKPVTFHWEEIEKYSVFKIMRFEVRNNGSLIGYYRIWHDPDTENIAFYSEHDKHGVLPPGTYKSIPKNHKLIQYIEDDLNRMGYTIPDAHSRITDGMLIGTERFPSDWEAIY
;
A
#
# COMPACT_ATOMS: atom_id res chain seq x y z
N MET A 1 -2.60 15.61 20.57
CA MET A 1 -2.33 14.95 19.28
C MET A 1 -1.97 13.52 19.61
N SER A 2 -2.68 12.54 19.07
CA SER A 2 -2.33 11.13 19.26
C SER A 2 -0.95 10.88 18.66
N GLU A 3 -0.02 10.37 19.46
CA GLU A 3 1.29 9.92 18.98
C GLU A 3 1.07 8.69 18.09
N LEU A 4 1.05 8.91 16.77
CA LEU A 4 0.94 7.84 15.79
C LEU A 4 2.20 6.98 15.83
N LYS A 5 2.05 5.67 15.76
CA LYS A 5 3.17 4.73 15.79
C LYS A 5 3.77 4.57 14.41
N PRO A 6 5.08 4.81 14.21
CA PRO A 6 5.70 4.61 12.91
C PRO A 6 5.67 3.13 12.52
N VAL A 7 5.51 2.85 11.23
CA VAL A 7 5.53 1.50 10.67
C VAL A 7 6.60 1.37 9.59
N THR A 8 7.07 0.14 9.40
CA THR A 8 7.84 -0.28 8.23
C THR A 8 6.94 -1.12 7.33
N PHE A 9 7.39 -1.34 6.09
CA PHE A 9 6.62 -2.10 5.12
C PHE A 9 7.52 -3.02 4.32
N HIS A 10 6.90 -4.05 3.76
CA HIS A 10 7.49 -4.92 2.75
C HIS A 10 6.53 -4.97 1.57
N TRP A 11 7.07 -4.93 0.36
CA TRP A 11 6.30 -4.85 -0.86
C TRP A 11 6.67 -5.99 -1.79
N GLU A 12 5.67 -6.72 -2.28
CA GLU A 12 5.85 -7.85 -3.19
C GLU A 12 4.71 -7.95 -4.22
N GLU A 13 5.05 -8.42 -5.42
CA GLU A 13 4.07 -8.84 -6.43
C GLU A 13 3.64 -10.28 -6.09
N ILE A 14 2.40 -10.48 -5.65
CA ILE A 14 1.92 -11.80 -5.20
C ILE A 14 1.21 -12.58 -6.32
N GLU A 15 0.60 -11.87 -7.28
CA GLU A 15 -0.04 -12.50 -8.44
C GLU A 15 0.12 -11.63 -9.68
N LYS A 16 0.35 -12.28 -10.83
CA LYS A 16 0.47 -11.61 -12.12
C LYS A 16 -0.19 -12.42 -13.24
N TYR A 17 -1.08 -11.74 -13.95
CA TYR A 17 -1.78 -12.20 -15.14
C TYR A 17 -1.48 -11.23 -16.29
N SER A 18 -1.92 -11.55 -17.51
CA SER A 18 -1.57 -10.79 -18.72
C SER A 18 -1.92 -9.30 -18.66
N VAL A 19 -2.97 -8.92 -17.93
CA VAL A 19 -3.45 -7.52 -17.83
C VAL A 19 -3.73 -7.09 -16.41
N PHE A 20 -3.43 -7.94 -15.42
CA PHE A 20 -3.86 -7.75 -14.05
C PHE A 20 -2.76 -8.21 -13.09
N LYS A 21 -2.56 -7.45 -12.02
CA LYS A 21 -1.58 -7.76 -10.98
C LYS A 21 -2.19 -7.54 -9.60
N ILE A 22 -1.70 -8.31 -8.63
CA ILE A 22 -1.97 -8.06 -7.23
C ILE A 22 -0.65 -7.81 -6.53
N MET A 23 -0.57 -6.64 -5.91
CA MET A 23 0.56 -6.23 -5.10
C MET A 23 0.17 -6.36 -3.63
N ARG A 24 1.12 -6.78 -2.81
CA ARG A 24 0.98 -6.82 -1.36
C ARG A 24 1.91 -5.79 -0.74
N PHE A 25 1.34 -4.93 0.09
CA PHE A 25 2.05 -3.94 0.89
C PHE A 25 1.88 -4.32 2.36
N GLU A 26 2.78 -5.14 2.88
CA GLU A 26 2.81 -5.54 4.29
C GLU A 26 3.14 -4.35 5.18
N VAL A 27 2.50 -4.27 6.34
CA VAL A 27 2.73 -3.22 7.34
C VAL A 27 3.15 -3.84 8.65
N ARG A 28 4.27 -3.36 9.19
CA ARG A 28 4.91 -3.88 10.40
C ARG A 28 5.18 -2.76 11.40
N ASN A 29 4.96 -3.02 12.68
CA ASN A 29 5.38 -2.14 13.76
C ASN A 29 6.34 -2.91 14.67
N ASN A 30 7.55 -2.36 14.85
CA ASN A 30 8.61 -2.99 15.64
C ASN A 30 8.89 -4.45 15.23
N GLY A 31 8.81 -4.76 13.92
CA GLY A 31 9.02 -6.10 13.36
C GLY A 31 7.78 -7.01 13.33
N SER A 32 6.74 -6.72 14.13
CA SER A 32 5.49 -7.48 14.15
C SER A 32 4.56 -7.07 13.00
N LEU A 33 4.00 -8.05 12.30
CA LEU A 33 3.01 -7.82 11.24
C LEU A 33 1.70 -7.30 11.86
N ILE A 34 1.24 -6.13 11.41
CA ILE A 34 -0.06 -5.58 11.77
C ILE A 34 -1.12 -6.02 10.76
N GLY A 35 -0.74 -6.06 9.50
CA GLY A 35 -1.60 -6.43 8.39
C GLY A 35 -0.93 -6.13 7.06
N TYR A 36 -1.68 -6.20 5.98
CA TYR A 36 -1.20 -5.88 4.65
C TYR A 36 -2.33 -5.33 3.79
N TYR A 37 -1.96 -4.44 2.88
CA TYR A 37 -2.85 -4.01 1.81
C TYR A 37 -2.67 -4.93 0.61
N ARG A 38 -3.78 -5.36 0.01
CA ARG A 38 -3.79 -5.86 -1.35
C ARG A 38 -4.19 -4.73 -2.27
N ILE A 39 -3.40 -4.54 -3.31
CA ILE A 39 -3.61 -3.53 -4.35
C ILE A 39 -3.82 -4.29 -5.64
N TRP A 40 -5.05 -4.26 -6.12
CA TRP A 40 -5.43 -4.84 -7.39
C TRP A 40 -5.17 -3.79 -8.46
N HIS A 41 -4.28 -4.11 -9.38
CA HIS A 41 -4.00 -3.29 -10.54
C HIS A 41 -4.61 -3.94 -11.78
N ASP A 42 -5.59 -3.28 -12.37
CA ASP A 42 -6.19 -3.65 -13.64
C ASP A 42 -6.06 -2.49 -14.66
N PRO A 43 -6.33 -2.71 -15.96
CA PRO A 43 -6.10 -1.67 -16.98
C PRO A 43 -6.99 -0.43 -16.82
N ASP A 44 -8.10 -0.55 -16.12
CA ASP A 44 -9.17 0.44 -16.07
C ASP A 44 -9.22 1.13 -14.69
N THR A 45 -8.89 0.42 -13.61
CA THR A 45 -9.14 0.85 -12.23
C THR A 45 -8.15 0.21 -11.25
N GLU A 46 -7.96 0.85 -10.10
CA GLU A 46 -7.32 0.21 -8.95
C GLU A 46 -8.31 -0.02 -7.81
N ASN A 47 -8.06 -1.05 -7.02
CA ASN A 47 -8.79 -1.33 -5.78
C ASN A 47 -7.77 -1.59 -4.66
N ILE A 48 -8.09 -1.13 -3.44
CA ILE A 48 -7.27 -1.36 -2.25
C ILE A 48 -8.15 -1.91 -1.13
N ALA A 49 -7.67 -2.97 -0.48
CA ALA A 49 -8.28 -3.50 0.73
C ALA A 49 -7.20 -3.93 1.72
N PHE A 50 -7.51 -3.73 3.00
CA PHE A 50 -6.66 -4.11 4.12
C PHE A 50 -7.06 -5.48 4.66
N TYR A 51 -6.06 -6.23 5.11
CA TYR A 51 -6.20 -7.55 5.72
C TYR A 51 -5.27 -7.68 6.91
N SER A 52 -5.79 -8.17 8.01
CA SER A 52 -5.05 -8.57 9.20
C SER A 52 -5.67 -9.84 9.81
N GLU A 53 -5.14 -10.30 10.94
CA GLU A 53 -5.73 -11.41 11.69
C GLU A 53 -7.10 -11.05 12.30
N HIS A 54 -7.33 -9.77 12.60
CA HIS A 54 -8.49 -9.32 13.37
C HIS A 54 -9.45 -8.42 12.58
N ASP A 55 -9.02 -7.90 11.44
CA ASP A 55 -9.78 -6.94 10.65
C ASP A 55 -9.55 -7.10 9.15
N LYS A 56 -10.59 -6.83 8.37
CA LYS A 56 -10.58 -6.79 6.91
C LYS A 56 -11.60 -5.77 6.42
N HIS A 57 -11.13 -4.80 5.65
CA HIS A 57 -11.99 -3.76 5.10
C HIS A 57 -11.49 -3.25 3.75
N GLY A 58 -12.42 -2.70 2.98
CA GLY A 58 -12.11 -1.99 1.74
C GLY A 58 -11.65 -0.57 2.05
N VAL A 59 -10.59 -0.14 1.38
CA VAL A 59 -10.01 1.20 1.50
C VAL A 59 -10.43 2.06 0.30
N LEU A 60 -10.40 1.46 -0.89
CA LEU A 60 -10.71 2.12 -2.16
C LEU A 60 -11.51 1.16 -3.05
N PRO A 61 -12.82 1.37 -3.29
CA PRO A 61 -13.62 0.48 -4.13
C PRO A 61 -13.18 0.47 -5.62
N PRO A 62 -13.44 -0.62 -6.36
CA PRO A 62 -13.19 -0.67 -7.81
C PRO A 62 -13.86 0.47 -8.58
N GLY A 63 -13.20 0.98 -9.62
CA GLY A 63 -13.75 2.02 -10.48
C GLY A 63 -13.77 3.43 -9.90
N THR A 64 -13.29 3.63 -8.66
CA THR A 64 -13.26 4.95 -8.02
C THR A 64 -11.99 5.74 -8.35
N TYR A 65 -10.92 5.05 -8.74
CA TYR A 65 -9.64 5.67 -9.03
C TYR A 65 -8.82 4.82 -10.01
N LYS A 66 -8.00 5.50 -10.82
CA LYS A 66 -7.00 4.92 -11.70
C LYS A 66 -5.66 5.54 -11.41
N SER A 67 -4.65 4.72 -11.20
CA SER A 67 -3.32 5.16 -10.81
C SER A 67 -2.60 5.90 -11.91
N ILE A 68 -1.83 6.91 -11.51
CA ILE A 68 -0.91 7.62 -12.39
C ILE A 68 0.48 7.43 -11.81
N PRO A 69 1.45 6.86 -12.56
CA PRO A 69 2.72 6.40 -11.99
C PRO A 69 3.46 7.38 -11.10
N LYS A 70 3.42 8.69 -11.39
CA LYS A 70 4.09 9.75 -10.61
C LYS A 70 3.20 10.46 -9.59
N ASN A 71 2.00 9.96 -9.34
CA ASN A 71 1.07 10.50 -8.37
C ASN A 71 1.28 9.85 -7.00
N HIS A 72 0.69 10.40 -5.96
CA HIS A 72 0.82 9.93 -4.57
C HIS A 72 -0.54 9.67 -3.92
N LYS A 73 -1.59 9.46 -4.73
CA LYS A 73 -2.97 9.37 -4.20
C LYS A 73 -3.27 7.99 -3.61
N LEU A 74 -2.73 6.90 -4.18
CA LEU A 74 -2.93 5.58 -3.58
C LEU A 74 -2.32 5.50 -2.19
N ILE A 75 -1.11 6.06 -2.01
CA ILE A 75 -0.46 6.07 -0.70
C ILE A 75 -1.22 6.97 0.30
N GLN A 76 -1.83 8.06 -0.15
CA GLN A 76 -2.69 8.88 0.72
C GLN A 76 -3.89 8.09 1.27
N TYR A 77 -4.55 7.26 0.46
CA TYR A 77 -5.64 6.41 0.96
C TYR A 77 -5.15 5.39 2.00
N ILE A 78 -3.95 4.84 1.80
CA ILE A 78 -3.31 3.92 2.76
C ILE A 78 -2.92 4.65 4.04
N GLU A 79 -2.33 5.85 3.95
CA GLU A 79 -1.98 6.67 5.11
C GLU A 79 -3.21 7.07 5.92
N ASP A 80 -4.28 7.54 5.28
CA ASP A 80 -5.52 7.92 5.96
C ASP A 80 -6.13 6.73 6.71
N ASP A 81 -6.06 5.53 6.14
CA ASP A 81 -6.50 4.29 6.76
C ASP A 81 -5.60 3.89 7.94
N LEU A 82 -4.27 3.93 7.78
CA LEU A 82 -3.30 3.65 8.85
C LEU A 82 -3.43 4.64 10.01
N ASN A 83 -3.61 5.92 9.72
CA ASN A 83 -3.78 6.97 10.72
C ASN A 83 -5.00 6.71 11.60
N ARG A 84 -6.11 6.19 11.03
CA ARG A 84 -7.30 5.78 11.79
C ARG A 84 -7.03 4.58 12.71
N MET A 85 -6.11 3.70 12.32
CA MET A 85 -5.63 2.58 13.14
C MET A 85 -4.54 2.98 14.15
N GLY A 86 -4.12 4.25 14.17
CA GLY A 86 -3.10 4.76 15.10
C GLY A 86 -1.65 4.56 14.62
N TYR A 87 -1.46 4.29 13.32
CA TYR A 87 -0.16 4.08 12.68
C TYR A 87 0.14 5.19 11.68
N THR A 88 1.41 5.38 11.34
CA THR A 88 1.84 6.33 10.30
C THR A 88 3.03 5.80 9.54
N ILE A 89 3.11 6.12 8.25
CA ILE A 89 4.30 5.89 7.44
C ILE A 89 5.02 7.25 7.31
N PRO A 90 6.18 7.45 7.94
CA PRO A 90 6.91 8.71 7.81
C PRO A 90 7.25 9.00 6.34
N ASP A 91 6.93 10.22 5.88
CA ASP A 91 7.25 10.73 4.55
C ASP A 91 6.67 9.93 3.36
N ALA A 92 5.61 9.14 3.56
CA ALA A 92 5.12 8.23 2.52
C ALA A 92 4.54 8.98 1.31
N HIS A 93 3.66 9.96 1.52
CA HIS A 93 3.06 10.76 0.45
C HIS A 93 4.05 11.61 -0.36
N SER A 94 5.30 11.78 0.10
CA SER A 94 6.33 12.51 -0.64
C SER A 94 7.31 11.59 -1.37
N ARG A 95 7.33 10.29 -1.03
CA ARG A 95 8.32 9.33 -1.55
C ARG A 95 7.72 8.17 -2.33
N ILE A 96 6.55 7.68 -1.92
CA ILE A 96 5.90 6.53 -2.52
C ILE A 96 4.95 7.02 -3.61
N THR A 97 5.23 6.60 -4.85
CA THR A 97 4.35 6.89 -5.97
C THR A 97 3.33 5.76 -6.16
N ASP A 98 2.22 6.07 -6.84
CA ASP A 98 1.26 5.04 -7.25
C ASP A 98 1.95 3.98 -8.10
N GLY A 99 2.88 4.39 -8.97
CA GLY A 99 3.63 3.50 -9.85
C GLY A 99 4.46 2.45 -9.09
N MET A 100 5.00 2.82 -7.93
CA MET A 100 5.65 1.88 -7.03
C MET A 100 4.63 0.90 -6.44
N LEU A 101 3.50 1.40 -5.95
CA LEU A 101 2.46 0.57 -5.32
C LEU A 101 1.83 -0.45 -6.28
N ILE A 102 1.65 -0.11 -7.55
CA ILE A 102 1.08 -1.01 -8.58
C ILE A 102 2.15 -1.83 -9.34
N GLY A 103 3.43 -1.69 -8.99
CA GLY A 103 4.52 -2.48 -9.60
C GLY A 103 4.84 -2.14 -11.05
N THR A 104 4.66 -0.88 -11.44
CA THR A 104 5.21 -0.31 -12.68
C THR A 104 6.56 0.38 -12.46
N GLU A 105 6.85 0.78 -11.22
CA GLU A 105 8.13 1.36 -10.78
C GLU A 105 8.70 0.51 -9.65
N ARG A 106 10.03 0.47 -9.52
CA ARG A 106 10.67 -0.23 -8.39
C ARG A 106 10.74 0.69 -7.18
N PHE A 107 10.54 0.14 -6.00
CA PHE A 107 10.92 0.83 -4.77
C PHE A 107 12.45 1.03 -4.74
N PRO A 108 12.93 2.17 -4.21
CA PRO A 108 14.34 2.39 -3.95
C PRO A 108 14.93 1.27 -3.07
N SER A 109 16.14 0.81 -3.38
CA SER A 109 16.80 -0.34 -2.73
C SER A 109 17.05 -0.16 -1.22
N ASP A 110 16.98 1.08 -0.72
CA ASP A 110 17.14 1.47 0.68
C ASP A 110 15.86 1.27 1.52
N TRP A 111 14.73 1.03 0.88
CA TRP A 111 13.52 0.57 1.54
C TRP A 111 13.54 -0.95 1.45
N GLU A 112 13.56 -1.67 2.58
CA GLU A 112 13.63 -3.12 2.66
C GLU A 112 12.41 -3.80 2.00
N ALA A 113 12.30 -3.72 0.68
CA ALA A 113 11.65 -4.70 -0.16
C ALA A 113 12.54 -5.94 -0.11
N ILE A 114 12.43 -6.70 0.99
CA ILE A 114 12.98 -8.05 1.05
C ILE A 114 12.34 -8.80 -0.12
N TYR A 115 13.12 -9.34 -1.05
CA TYR A 115 12.60 -10.07 -2.22
C TYR A 115 12.29 -11.53 -1.87
#